data_AF-A0A7X1FZ55-F1
#
_entry.id   AF-A0A7X1FZ55-F1
#
_cell.length_a   1.000
_cell.length_b   1.000
_cell.length_c   1.000
_cell.angle_alpha   90.00
_cell.angle_beta   90.00
_cell.angle_gamma   90.00
#
_symmetry.space_group_name_H-M   'P 1'
#
loop_
_entity.id
_entity.type
_entity.pdbx_description
1 polymer ?
#
loop_
_entity_poly.entity_id
_entity_poly.type
_entity_poly.pdbx_seq_one_letter_code
_entity_poly.pdbx_strand_id
1 'polypeptide(L)'
;MSKKSSIETIRQAFADFDLGPIAGRIADAKADLSRIENAIAAAQARQSEIVATKAKLTAEGAVGVALAEALLADPSTSTAEIAVESVATLEAEFEGLRSAVQELKRRHHEVEAQLDAVTMIAWESVIAAGQPLGEIVRARVDKAFNALISAYADAATVSRALRIGYEVTEDCRRVLQVAVSQGGRLVKPNTLAPASTEIASTLALIAERCSGLAMDVESPVHIG
;
A
#
# COMPACT_ATOMS: atom_id res chain seq x y z
N MET A 1 -9.50 41.19 -13.01
CA MET A 1 -9.21 39.76 -13.20
C MET A 1 -9.16 39.10 -11.84
N SER A 2 -10.15 38.27 -11.53
CA SER A 2 -10.28 37.61 -10.21
C SER A 2 -9.12 36.62 -10.02
N LYS A 3 -8.26 36.84 -9.03
CA LYS A 3 -7.24 35.86 -8.63
C LYS A 3 -8.00 34.62 -8.16
N LYS A 4 -8.04 33.55 -8.97
CA LYS A 4 -8.43 32.22 -8.47
C LYS A 4 -7.67 31.99 -7.17
N SER A 5 -8.36 31.60 -6.09
CA SER A 5 -7.70 31.35 -4.82
C SER A 5 -6.60 30.30 -5.04
N SER A 6 -5.47 30.41 -4.36
CA SER A 6 -4.36 29.47 -4.53
C SER A 6 -4.78 28.00 -4.34
N ILE A 7 -5.88 27.76 -3.62
CA ILE A 7 -6.49 26.44 -3.45
C ILE A 7 -7.18 25.96 -4.72
N GLU A 8 -7.91 26.80 -5.46
CA GLU A 8 -8.57 26.39 -6.70
C GLU A 8 -7.56 26.01 -7.79
N THR A 9 -6.40 26.67 -7.80
CA THR A 9 -5.28 26.31 -8.69
C THR A 9 -4.69 24.93 -8.33
N ILE A 10 -4.55 24.62 -7.04
CA ILE A 10 -4.10 23.30 -6.57
C ILE A 10 -5.15 22.23 -6.86
N ARG A 11 -6.43 22.56 -6.64
CA ARG A 11 -7.55 21.66 -6.94
C ARG A 11 -7.59 21.30 -8.42
N GLN A 12 -7.36 22.27 -9.29
CA GLN A 12 -7.23 22.02 -10.73
C GLN A 12 -5.99 21.16 -11.04
N ALA A 13 -4.83 21.45 -10.43
CA ALA A 13 -3.62 20.64 -10.62
C ALA A 13 -3.82 19.17 -10.21
N PHE A 14 -4.55 18.91 -9.12
CA PHE A 14 -4.95 17.55 -8.72
C PHE A 14 -6.05 16.94 -9.60
N ALA A 15 -6.95 17.77 -10.15
CA ALA A 15 -7.94 17.29 -11.10
C ALA A 15 -7.28 16.79 -12.40
N ASP A 16 -6.19 17.43 -12.81
CA ASP A 16 -5.38 17.11 -13.99
C ASP A 16 -4.26 16.08 -13.69
N PHE A 17 -4.11 15.67 -12.42
CA PHE A 17 -3.09 14.71 -11.99
C PHE A 17 -3.51 13.29 -12.37
N ASP A 18 -2.96 12.81 -13.49
CA ASP A 18 -3.28 11.50 -14.04
C ASP A 18 -2.46 10.37 -13.38
N LEU A 19 -3.09 9.69 -12.43
CA LEU A 19 -2.57 8.48 -11.79
C LEU A 19 -3.02 7.19 -12.52
N GLY A 20 -3.82 7.30 -13.58
CA GLY A 20 -4.35 6.18 -14.35
C GLY A 20 -3.27 5.21 -14.85
N PRO A 21 -2.17 5.70 -15.46
CA PRO A 21 -1.07 4.82 -15.89
C PRO A 21 -0.40 4.06 -14.75
N ILE A 22 -0.25 4.69 -13.58
CA ILE A 22 0.36 4.08 -12.40
C ILE A 22 -0.60 3.04 -11.79
N ALA A 23 -1.87 3.37 -11.67
CA ALA A 23 -2.92 2.46 -11.21
C ALA A 23 -3.04 1.23 -12.13
N GLY A 24 -2.93 1.40 -13.45
CA GLY A 24 -2.88 0.31 -14.41
C GLY A 24 -1.71 -0.64 -14.15
N ARG A 25 -0.50 -0.09 -13.97
CA ARG A 25 0.70 -0.89 -13.64
C ARG A 25 0.57 -1.66 -12.32
N ILE A 26 -0.04 -1.05 -11.30
CA ILE A 26 -0.32 -1.71 -10.01
C ILE A 26 -1.33 -2.85 -10.20
N ALA A 27 -2.39 -2.62 -10.97
CA ALA A 27 -3.39 -3.65 -11.26
C ALA A 27 -2.79 -4.82 -12.04
N ASP A 28 -1.96 -4.54 -13.05
CA ASP A 28 -1.25 -5.56 -13.84
C ASP A 28 -0.31 -6.39 -12.96
N ALA A 29 0.49 -5.74 -12.11
CA ALA A 29 1.39 -6.43 -11.18
C ALA A 29 0.63 -7.32 -10.18
N LYS A 30 -0.51 -6.84 -9.63
CA LYS A 30 -1.37 -7.65 -8.75
C LYS A 30 -1.98 -8.85 -9.50
N ALA A 31 -2.39 -8.66 -10.75
CA ALA A 31 -2.89 -9.74 -11.59
C ALA A 31 -1.80 -10.77 -11.92
N ASP A 32 -0.56 -10.33 -12.16
CA ASP A 32 0.60 -11.20 -12.33
C ASP A 32 0.89 -12.02 -11.07
N LEU A 33 0.91 -11.39 -9.89
CA LEU A 33 1.10 -12.09 -8.60
C LEU A 33 0.05 -13.18 -8.41
N SER A 34 -1.24 -12.85 -8.58
CA SER A 34 -2.32 -13.83 -8.46
C SER A 34 -2.17 -15.00 -9.45
N ARG A 35 -1.74 -14.73 -10.69
CA ARG A 35 -1.44 -15.80 -11.67
C ARG A 35 -0.27 -16.68 -11.23
N ILE A 36 0.79 -16.10 -10.66
CA ILE A 36 1.94 -16.84 -10.15
C ILE A 36 1.57 -17.71 -8.95
N GLU A 37 0.83 -17.16 -7.98
CA GLU A 37 0.34 -17.90 -6.80
C GLU A 37 -0.51 -19.11 -7.20
N ASN A 38 -1.44 -18.92 -8.14
CA ASN A 38 -2.26 -20.00 -8.67
C ASN A 38 -1.43 -21.08 -9.37
N ALA A 39 -0.40 -20.68 -10.14
CA ALA A 39 0.51 -21.61 -10.79
C ALA A 39 1.36 -22.40 -9.78
N ILE A 40 1.82 -21.76 -8.71
CA ILE A 40 2.54 -22.43 -7.61
C ILE A 40 1.64 -23.46 -6.94
N ALA A 41 0.40 -23.08 -6.60
CA ALA A 41 -0.56 -23.98 -5.96
C ALA A 41 -0.88 -25.19 -6.85
N ALA A 42 -1.09 -24.98 -8.16
CA ALA A 42 -1.33 -26.05 -9.12
C ALA A 42 -0.13 -27.01 -9.24
N ALA A 43 1.09 -26.47 -9.32
CA ALA A 43 2.30 -27.28 -9.38
C ALA A 43 2.54 -28.09 -8.09
N GLN A 44 2.26 -27.51 -6.92
CA GLN A 44 2.35 -28.20 -5.63
C GLN A 44 1.29 -29.30 -5.49
N ALA A 45 0.06 -29.06 -5.94
CA ALA A 45 -0.98 -30.08 -5.97
C ALA A 45 -0.55 -31.27 -6.84
N ARG A 46 0.01 -31.00 -8.03
CA ARG A 46 0.54 -32.04 -8.91
C ARG A 46 1.70 -32.82 -8.28
N GLN A 47 2.61 -32.15 -7.57
CA GLN A 47 3.66 -32.82 -6.81
C GLN A 47 3.09 -33.78 -5.75
N SER A 48 2.05 -33.37 -5.02
CA SER A 48 1.37 -34.23 -4.05
C SER A 48 0.71 -35.44 -4.70
N GLU A 49 0.08 -35.28 -5.87
CA GLU A 49 -0.49 -36.39 -6.66
C GLU A 49 0.58 -37.40 -7.09
N ILE A 50 1.74 -36.91 -7.57
CA ILE A 50 2.86 -37.77 -7.95
C ILE A 50 3.36 -38.56 -6.75
N VAL A 51 3.53 -37.92 -5.59
CA VAL A 51 3.96 -38.60 -4.35
C VAL A 51 2.95 -39.68 -3.93
N ALA A 52 1.64 -39.38 -3.98
CA ALA A 52 0.59 -40.36 -3.66
C ALA A 52 0.59 -41.53 -4.65
N THR A 53 0.78 -41.25 -5.94
CA THR A 53 0.85 -42.27 -7.01
C THR A 53 2.05 -43.18 -6.81
N LYS A 54 3.23 -42.62 -6.50
CA LYS A 54 4.43 -43.40 -6.18
C LYS A 54 4.23 -44.25 -4.93
N ALA A 55 3.63 -43.71 -3.88
CA ALA A 55 3.35 -44.46 -2.66
C ALA A 55 2.42 -45.66 -2.91
N LYS A 56 1.39 -45.48 -3.75
CA LYS A 56 0.48 -46.55 -4.16
C LYS A 56 1.22 -47.65 -4.94
N LEU A 57 2.04 -47.27 -5.93
CA LEU A 57 2.84 -48.21 -6.73
C LEU A 57 3.81 -49.04 -5.89
N THR A 58 4.40 -48.44 -4.84
CA THR A 58 5.28 -49.14 -3.89
C THR A 58 4.50 -50.03 -2.93
N ALA A 59 3.38 -49.55 -2.38
CA ALA A 59 2.59 -50.26 -1.36
C ALA A 59 1.86 -51.49 -1.92
N GLU A 60 1.40 -51.42 -3.16
CA GLU A 60 0.76 -52.56 -3.84
C GLU A 60 1.78 -53.63 -4.26
N GLY A 61 3.08 -53.39 -4.05
CA GLY A 61 4.15 -54.26 -4.54
C GLY A 61 4.16 -54.39 -6.05
N ALA A 62 3.31 -53.65 -6.79
CA ALA A 62 3.04 -53.84 -8.20
C ALA A 62 4.30 -53.71 -9.05
N VAL A 63 5.21 -52.81 -8.69
CA VAL A 63 6.51 -52.65 -9.37
C VAL A 63 7.44 -53.83 -9.07
N GLY A 64 7.52 -54.29 -7.82
CA GLY A 64 8.37 -55.41 -7.42
C GLY A 64 7.85 -56.76 -7.89
N VAL A 65 6.53 -56.95 -7.90
CA VAL A 65 5.83 -58.14 -8.39
C VAL A 65 5.88 -58.18 -9.92
N ALA A 66 5.57 -57.09 -10.63
CA ALA A 66 5.70 -57.06 -12.09
C ALA A 66 7.15 -57.24 -12.56
N LEU A 67 8.13 -56.67 -11.84
CA LEU A 67 9.55 -56.88 -12.12
C LEU A 67 10.00 -58.33 -11.83
N ALA A 68 9.56 -58.91 -10.71
CA ALA A 68 9.88 -60.30 -10.35
C ALA A 68 9.20 -61.32 -11.29
N GLU A 69 7.94 -61.09 -11.65
CA GLU A 69 7.19 -61.90 -12.62
C GLU A 69 7.82 -61.81 -14.02
N ALA A 70 8.23 -60.62 -14.47
CA ALA A 70 8.92 -60.43 -15.74
C ALA A 70 10.31 -61.10 -15.78
N LEU A 71 11.06 -61.06 -14.66
CA LEU A 71 12.38 -61.71 -14.54
C LEU A 71 12.28 -63.24 -14.45
N LEU A 72 11.18 -63.79 -13.91
CA LEU A 72 10.96 -65.23 -13.80
C LEU A 72 10.37 -65.85 -15.07
N ALA A 73 9.77 -65.06 -15.96
CA ALA A 73 8.95 -65.55 -17.08
C ALA A 73 9.57 -65.38 -18.48
N ASP A 74 10.86 -65.07 -18.60
CA ASP A 74 11.59 -64.76 -19.85
C ASP A 74 10.94 -65.39 -21.11
N PRO A 75 10.20 -64.63 -21.98
CA PRO A 75 10.41 -63.24 -22.36
C PRO A 75 9.15 -62.34 -22.21
N SER A 76 9.20 -61.36 -21.31
CA SER A 76 8.68 -60.01 -21.60
C SER A 76 9.43 -58.97 -20.76
N THR A 77 10.71 -58.78 -21.06
CA THR A 77 11.49 -57.62 -20.58
C THR A 77 10.74 -56.30 -20.77
N SER A 78 9.85 -56.21 -21.78
CA SER A 78 9.05 -55.03 -22.08
C SER A 78 8.10 -54.59 -20.96
N THR A 79 7.51 -55.49 -20.17
CA THR A 79 6.54 -55.09 -19.13
C THR A 79 7.21 -54.51 -17.90
N ALA A 80 8.37 -55.05 -17.51
CA ALA A 80 9.23 -54.48 -16.48
C ALA A 80 9.84 -53.13 -16.91
N GLU A 81 10.28 -53.02 -18.17
CA GLU A 81 10.78 -51.76 -18.74
C GLU A 81 9.71 -50.66 -18.71
N ILE A 82 8.47 -50.95 -19.11
CA ILE A 82 7.35 -49.99 -19.07
C ILE A 82 7.05 -49.51 -17.64
N ALA A 83 7.08 -50.41 -16.64
CA ALA A 83 6.84 -50.05 -15.25
C ALA A 83 7.97 -49.18 -14.67
N VAL A 84 9.24 -49.51 -14.97
CA VAL A 84 10.40 -48.70 -14.55
C VAL A 84 10.42 -47.34 -15.26
N GLU A 85 10.11 -47.30 -16.55
CA GLU A 85 9.98 -46.07 -17.34
C GLU A 85 8.85 -45.18 -16.79
N SER A 86 7.74 -45.76 -16.32
CA SER A 86 6.64 -45.01 -15.69
C SER A 86 7.05 -44.34 -14.36
N VAL A 87 7.93 -44.97 -13.57
CA VAL A 87 8.44 -44.38 -12.32
C VAL A 87 9.48 -43.30 -12.62
N ALA A 88 10.38 -43.55 -13.57
CA ALA A 88 11.39 -42.59 -13.99
C ALA A 88 10.77 -41.31 -14.61
N THR A 89 9.69 -41.46 -15.38
CA THR A 89 8.94 -40.32 -15.93
C THR A 89 8.25 -39.49 -14.84
N LEU A 90 7.65 -40.13 -13.82
CA LEU A 90 7.09 -39.43 -12.67
C LEU A 90 8.16 -38.70 -11.83
N GLU A 91 9.36 -39.26 -11.70
CA GLU A 91 10.49 -38.61 -11.03
C GLU A 91 11.01 -37.40 -11.81
N ALA A 92 11.13 -37.53 -13.13
CA ALA A 92 11.49 -36.42 -14.00
C ALA A 92 10.43 -35.30 -13.96
N GLU A 93 9.14 -35.65 -13.98
CA GLU A 93 8.05 -34.69 -13.82
C GLU A 93 8.12 -33.98 -12.46
N PHE A 94 8.34 -34.72 -11.37
CA PHE A 94 8.44 -34.15 -10.03
C PHE A 94 9.59 -33.14 -9.90
N GLU A 95 10.77 -33.47 -10.43
CA GLU A 95 11.92 -32.57 -10.40
C GLU A 95 11.71 -31.36 -11.32
N GLY A 96 11.08 -31.56 -12.48
CA GLY A 96 10.65 -30.48 -13.36
C GLY A 96 9.69 -29.50 -12.67
N LEU A 97 8.68 -30.02 -11.95
CA LEU A 97 7.75 -29.22 -11.16
C LEU A 97 8.46 -28.49 -10.01
N ARG A 98 9.45 -29.12 -9.37
CA ARG A 98 10.23 -28.51 -8.29
C ARG A 98 11.03 -27.32 -8.80
N SER A 99 11.71 -27.47 -9.93
CA SER A 99 12.42 -26.38 -10.59
C SER A 99 11.44 -25.27 -11.01
N ALA A 100 10.30 -25.63 -11.60
CA ALA A 100 9.27 -24.67 -11.99
C ALA A 100 8.72 -23.87 -10.79
N VAL A 101 8.46 -24.52 -9.64
CA VAL A 101 8.00 -23.85 -8.41
C VAL A 101 9.06 -22.89 -7.87
N GLN A 102 10.35 -23.27 -7.91
CA GLN A 102 11.43 -22.37 -7.48
C GLN A 102 11.51 -21.13 -8.39
N GLU A 103 11.39 -21.32 -9.70
CA GLU A 103 11.38 -20.20 -10.64
C GLU A 103 10.14 -19.31 -10.49
N LEU A 104 8.96 -19.89 -10.29
CA LEU A 104 7.74 -19.13 -9.99
C LEU A 104 7.87 -18.33 -8.69
N LYS A 105 8.47 -18.90 -7.64
CA LYS A 105 8.75 -18.17 -6.40
C LYS A 105 9.74 -17.03 -6.63
N ARG A 106 10.80 -17.25 -7.41
CA ARG A 106 11.76 -16.20 -7.78
C ARG A 106 11.04 -15.04 -8.49
N ARG A 107 10.23 -15.35 -9.50
CA ARG A 107 9.41 -14.37 -10.23
C ARG A 107 8.39 -13.66 -9.33
N HIS A 108 7.80 -14.37 -8.36
CA HIS A 108 6.91 -13.76 -7.37
C HIS A 108 7.61 -12.62 -6.63
N HIS A 109 8.80 -12.88 -6.08
CA HIS A 109 9.56 -11.87 -5.34
C HIS A 109 9.97 -10.70 -6.24
N GLU A 110 10.27 -10.95 -7.52
CA GLU A 110 10.57 -9.88 -8.49
C GLU A 110 9.35 -8.99 -8.75
N VAL A 111 8.17 -9.58 -8.95
CA VAL A 111 6.94 -8.83 -9.19
C VAL A 111 6.50 -8.08 -7.91
N GLU A 112 6.67 -8.67 -6.73
CA GLU A 112 6.45 -7.98 -5.46
C GLU A 112 7.37 -6.76 -5.32
N ALA A 113 8.66 -6.90 -5.57
CA ALA A 113 9.61 -5.78 -5.52
C ALA A 113 9.26 -4.67 -6.53
N GLN A 114 8.77 -5.05 -7.72
CA GLN A 114 8.28 -4.08 -8.71
C GLN A 114 7.00 -3.37 -8.25
N LEU A 115 6.06 -4.11 -7.64
CA LEU A 115 4.83 -3.55 -7.09
C LEU A 115 5.15 -2.53 -6.00
N ASP A 116 6.07 -2.85 -5.08
CA ASP A 116 6.53 -1.96 -4.01
C ASP A 116 7.16 -0.69 -4.60
N ALA A 117 8.05 -0.84 -5.59
CA ALA A 117 8.71 0.29 -6.22
C ALA A 117 7.72 1.22 -6.95
N VAL A 118 6.75 0.67 -7.68
CA VAL A 118 5.70 1.46 -8.36
C VAL A 118 4.81 2.16 -7.34
N THR A 119 4.45 1.48 -6.26
CA THR A 119 3.63 2.06 -5.18
C THR A 119 4.36 3.20 -4.48
N MET A 120 5.66 3.07 -4.25
CA MET A 120 6.49 4.12 -3.66
C MET A 120 6.58 5.37 -4.57
N ILE A 121 6.79 5.18 -5.89
CA ILE A 121 6.77 6.28 -6.86
C ILE A 121 5.41 6.99 -6.87
N ALA A 122 4.32 6.24 -6.75
CA ALA A 122 2.98 6.80 -6.65
C ALA A 122 2.84 7.69 -5.40
N TRP A 123 3.30 7.21 -4.24
CA TRP A 123 3.33 7.98 -2.98
C TRP A 123 4.13 9.27 -3.11
N GLU A 124 5.35 9.20 -3.64
CA GLU A 124 6.20 10.38 -3.82
C GLU A 124 5.55 11.41 -4.74
N SER A 125 4.87 10.95 -5.80
CA SER A 125 4.18 11.83 -6.75
C SER A 125 2.98 12.53 -6.09
N VAL A 126 2.20 11.81 -5.27
CA VAL A 126 1.07 12.38 -4.51
C VAL A 126 1.56 13.38 -3.46
N ILE A 127 2.65 13.06 -2.74
CA ILE A 127 3.26 13.96 -1.74
C ILE A 127 3.75 15.24 -2.42
N ALA A 128 4.46 15.12 -3.54
CA ALA A 128 4.95 16.27 -4.29
C ALA A 128 3.82 17.15 -4.80
N ALA A 129 2.74 16.56 -5.31
CA ALA A 129 1.54 17.29 -5.72
C ALA A 129 0.81 17.96 -4.53
N GLY A 130 0.87 17.34 -3.34
CA GLY A 130 0.20 17.81 -2.12
C GLY A 130 0.98 18.85 -1.33
N GLN A 131 2.29 18.96 -1.53
CA GLN A 131 3.16 19.91 -0.81
C GLN A 131 2.65 21.36 -0.85
N PRO A 132 2.18 21.91 -1.98
CA PRO A 132 1.63 23.27 -2.04
C PRO A 132 0.42 23.49 -1.10
N LEU A 133 -0.40 22.46 -0.87
CA LEU A 133 -1.53 22.56 0.07
C LEU A 133 -1.00 22.72 1.51
N GLY A 134 0.04 21.97 1.87
CA GLY A 134 0.72 22.09 3.17
C GLY A 134 1.32 23.48 3.40
N GLU A 135 1.91 24.07 2.35
CA GLU A 135 2.46 25.44 2.40
C GLU A 135 1.37 26.50 2.61
N ILE A 136 0.21 26.36 1.96
CA ILE A 136 -0.95 27.24 2.19
C ILE A 136 -1.45 27.13 3.63
N VAL A 137 -1.59 25.91 4.15
CA VAL A 137 -2.03 25.69 5.53
C VAL A 137 -1.04 26.31 6.50
N ARG A 138 0.27 26.11 6.28
CA ARG A 138 1.33 26.74 7.09
C ARG A 138 1.23 28.27 7.04
N ALA A 139 1.10 28.87 5.86
CA ALA A 139 0.96 30.33 5.73
C ALA A 139 -0.30 30.88 6.43
N ARG A 140 -1.42 30.14 6.40
CA ARG A 140 -2.64 30.50 7.14
C ARG A 140 -2.41 30.45 8.66
N VAL A 141 -1.72 29.42 9.14
CA VAL A 141 -1.34 29.28 10.56
C VAL A 141 -0.43 30.44 11.00
N ASP A 142 0.63 30.73 10.23
CA ASP A 142 1.57 31.82 10.54
C ASP A 142 0.85 33.18 10.61
N LYS A 143 -0.07 33.44 9.67
CA LYS A 143 -0.89 34.66 9.69
C LYS A 143 -1.78 34.75 10.93
N ALA A 144 -2.45 33.66 11.29
CA ALA A 144 -3.31 33.62 12.47
C ALA A 144 -2.50 33.79 13.77
N PHE A 145 -1.33 33.17 13.84
CA PHE A 145 -0.42 33.29 14.96
C PHE A 145 0.08 34.74 15.13
N ASN A 146 0.50 35.39 14.04
CA ASN A 146 0.91 36.80 14.06
C ASN A 146 -0.24 37.74 14.46
N ALA A 147 -1.47 37.46 14.01
CA ALA A 147 -2.65 38.23 14.42
C ALA A 147 -2.92 38.11 15.92
N LEU A 148 -2.74 36.91 16.49
CA LEU A 148 -2.89 36.69 17.93
C LEU A 148 -1.82 37.44 18.75
N ILE A 149 -0.57 37.47 18.27
CA ILE A 149 0.50 38.27 18.88
C ILE A 149 0.14 39.76 18.88
N SER A 150 -0.34 40.28 17.75
CA SER A 150 -0.77 41.69 17.64
C SER A 150 -1.92 42.00 18.59
N ALA A 151 -2.94 41.15 18.64
CA ALA A 151 -4.09 41.32 19.53
C ALA A 151 -3.68 41.32 21.03
N TYR A 152 -2.73 40.46 21.41
CA TYR A 152 -2.16 40.49 22.76
C TYR A 152 -1.40 41.80 23.03
N ALA A 153 -0.60 42.28 22.09
CA ALA A 153 0.14 43.54 22.23
C ALA A 153 -0.81 44.73 22.41
N ASP A 154 -1.91 44.77 21.64
CA ASP A 154 -2.95 45.79 21.75
C ASP A 154 -3.67 45.70 23.09
N ALA A 155 -4.11 44.50 23.50
CA ALA A 155 -4.79 44.27 24.78
C ALA A 155 -3.90 44.64 25.98
N ALA A 156 -2.63 44.24 25.96
CA ALA A 156 -1.66 44.60 26.99
C ALA A 156 -1.39 46.11 27.05
N THR A 157 -1.36 46.78 25.90
CA THR A 157 -1.20 48.24 25.81
C THR A 157 -2.39 48.96 26.43
N VAL A 158 -3.61 48.58 26.04
CA VAL A 158 -4.86 49.12 26.63
C VAL A 158 -4.91 48.84 28.13
N SER A 159 -4.57 47.62 28.56
CA SER A 159 -4.59 47.22 29.95
C SER A 159 -3.61 47.99 30.82
N ARG A 160 -2.39 48.25 30.33
CA ARG A 160 -1.41 49.09 31.04
C ARG A 160 -1.83 50.55 31.09
N ALA A 161 -2.35 51.10 30.00
CA ALA A 161 -2.71 52.51 29.89
C ALA A 161 -3.96 52.87 30.71
N LEU A 162 -4.97 52.00 30.71
CA LEU A 162 -6.29 52.29 31.26
C LEU A 162 -6.63 51.46 32.51
N ARG A 163 -5.80 50.47 32.89
CA ARG A 163 -6.05 49.54 34.00
C ARG A 163 -7.39 48.79 33.88
N ILE A 164 -7.78 48.45 32.65
CA ILE A 164 -8.98 47.66 32.33
C ILE A 164 -8.62 46.48 31.42
N GLY A 165 -9.52 45.51 31.22
CA GLY A 165 -9.30 44.43 30.23
C GLY A 165 -8.18 43.45 30.57
N TYR A 166 -7.83 43.31 31.85
CA TYR A 166 -6.82 42.34 32.33
C TYR A 166 -7.19 40.90 31.97
N GLU A 167 -8.46 40.53 32.06
CA GLU A 167 -8.95 39.18 31.72
C GLU A 167 -8.71 38.84 30.24
N VAL A 168 -9.04 39.76 29.33
CA VAL A 168 -8.80 39.59 27.88
C VAL A 168 -7.30 39.47 27.59
N THR A 169 -6.47 40.25 28.27
CA THR A 169 -5.01 40.19 28.14
C THR A 169 -4.46 38.84 28.62
N GLU A 170 -4.96 38.34 29.75
CA GLU A 170 -4.59 37.03 30.32
C GLU A 170 -5.09 35.85 29.47
N ASP A 171 -6.26 35.96 28.85
CA ASP A 171 -6.79 34.95 27.94
C ASP A 171 -5.93 34.87 26.66
N CYS A 172 -5.61 36.01 26.04
CA CYS A 172 -4.68 36.05 24.92
C CYS A 172 -3.29 35.52 25.30
N ARG A 173 -2.80 35.84 26.50
CA ARG A 173 -1.52 35.34 27.04
C ARG A 173 -1.54 33.82 27.18
N ARG A 174 -2.62 33.24 27.72
CA ARG A 174 -2.78 31.78 27.88
C ARG A 174 -2.79 31.05 26.54
N VAL A 175 -3.53 31.56 25.55
CA VAL A 175 -3.57 30.96 24.21
C VAL A 175 -2.18 31.03 23.53
N LEU A 176 -1.49 32.16 23.63
CA LEU A 176 -0.12 32.31 23.10
C LEU A 176 0.87 31.38 23.83
N GLN A 177 0.76 31.26 25.15
CA GLN A 177 1.64 30.40 25.94
C GLN A 177 1.47 28.92 25.55
N VAL A 178 0.23 28.46 25.32
CA VAL A 178 -0.04 27.10 24.82
C VAL A 178 0.55 26.91 23.42
N ALA A 179 0.37 27.89 22.53
CA ALA A 179 0.89 27.82 21.16
C ALA A 179 2.43 27.83 21.09
N VAL A 180 3.11 28.58 21.96
CA VAL A 180 4.58 28.72 21.99
C VAL A 180 5.26 27.58 22.76
N SER A 181 4.74 27.18 23.92
CA SER A 181 5.38 26.16 24.79
C SER A 181 5.42 24.76 24.17
N GLN A 182 4.56 24.47 23.20
CA GLN A 182 4.55 23.21 22.44
C GLN A 182 5.31 23.32 21.09
N GLY A 183 6.12 24.37 20.91
CA GLY A 183 6.93 24.55 19.69
C GLY A 183 6.10 24.85 18.44
N GLY A 184 4.99 25.58 18.56
CA GLY A 184 4.10 25.90 17.43
C GLY A 184 3.18 24.75 17.00
N ARG A 185 3.21 23.60 17.69
CA ARG A 185 2.20 22.56 17.52
C ARG A 185 0.98 22.94 18.36
N LEU A 186 -0.07 23.45 17.72
CA LEU A 186 -1.39 23.44 18.33
C LEU A 186 -1.67 22.01 18.81
N VAL A 187 -2.14 21.90 20.06
CA VAL A 187 -2.64 20.69 20.71
C VAL A 187 -3.26 19.75 19.67
N LYS A 188 -2.97 18.44 19.78
CA LYS A 188 -3.58 17.33 19.01
C LYS A 188 -4.87 17.80 18.33
N PRO A 189 -5.04 17.62 17.00
CA PRO A 189 -6.16 18.16 16.26
C PRO A 189 -7.40 17.98 17.10
N ASN A 190 -8.01 19.10 17.52
CA ASN A 190 -9.25 19.04 18.25
C ASN A 190 -10.22 18.41 17.25
N THR A 191 -10.49 17.12 17.40
CA THR A 191 -11.25 16.29 16.43
C THR A 191 -12.66 16.84 16.18
N LEU A 192 -13.06 17.81 16.98
CA LEU A 192 -14.33 18.52 16.97
C LEU A 192 -14.36 19.77 16.06
N ALA A 193 -13.22 20.29 15.60
CA ALA A 193 -13.18 21.45 14.73
C ALA A 193 -13.05 21.00 13.26
N PRO A 194 -14.11 21.17 12.43
CA PRO A 194 -14.05 20.73 11.04
C PRO A 194 -12.99 21.52 10.27
N ALA A 195 -12.24 20.82 9.41
CA ALA A 195 -11.39 21.48 8.42
C ALA A 195 -12.24 22.45 7.59
N SER A 196 -11.64 23.55 7.10
CA SER A 196 -12.35 24.45 6.19
C SER A 196 -12.87 23.67 4.98
N THR A 197 -14.10 23.95 4.53
CA THR A 197 -14.78 23.25 3.44
C THR A 197 -13.93 23.13 2.16
N GLU A 198 -13.10 24.14 1.88
CA GLU A 198 -12.15 24.15 0.75
C GLU A 198 -11.03 23.08 0.89
N ILE A 199 -10.47 22.93 2.08
CA ILE A 199 -9.43 21.92 2.36
C ILE A 199 -10.05 20.52 2.36
N ALA A 200 -11.20 20.35 3.02
CA ALA A 200 -11.89 19.07 3.07
C ALA A 200 -12.28 18.56 1.67
N SER A 201 -12.81 19.43 0.80
CA SER A 201 -13.14 19.07 -0.58
C SER A 201 -11.91 18.80 -1.46
N THR A 202 -10.80 19.51 -1.23
CA THR A 202 -9.54 19.23 -1.93
C THR A 202 -8.95 17.89 -1.51
N LEU A 203 -8.98 17.56 -0.22
CA LEU A 203 -8.55 16.26 0.29
C LEU A 203 -9.45 15.12 -0.22
N ALA A 204 -10.77 15.33 -0.32
CA ALA A 204 -11.69 14.36 -0.90
C ALA A 204 -11.36 14.07 -2.37
N LEU A 205 -11.04 15.10 -3.17
CA LEU A 205 -10.60 14.93 -4.55
C LEU A 205 -9.28 14.14 -4.64
N ILE A 206 -8.32 14.44 -3.77
CA ILE A 206 -7.04 13.70 -3.70
C ILE A 206 -7.30 12.23 -3.37
N ALA A 207 -8.12 11.96 -2.36
CA ALA A 207 -8.48 10.60 -1.95
C ALA A 207 -9.20 9.84 -3.07
N GLU A 208 -10.14 10.47 -3.77
CA GLU A 208 -10.82 9.90 -4.94
C GLU A 208 -9.81 9.51 -6.03
N ARG A 209 -8.85 10.39 -6.35
CA ARG A 209 -7.80 10.12 -7.33
C ARG A 209 -6.83 9.03 -6.90
N CYS A 210 -6.58 8.90 -5.59
CA CYS A 210 -5.69 7.88 -5.04
C CYS A 210 -6.39 6.53 -4.78
N SER A 211 -7.72 6.45 -4.88
CA SER A 211 -8.49 5.22 -4.59
C SER A 211 -8.07 4.01 -5.44
N GLY A 212 -7.63 4.25 -6.68
CA GLY A 212 -7.10 3.22 -7.57
C GLY A 212 -5.71 2.70 -7.20
N LEU A 213 -5.02 3.33 -6.24
CA LEU A 213 -3.66 2.98 -5.82
C LEU A 213 -3.62 2.12 -4.54
N ALA A 214 -4.78 1.79 -3.96
CA ALA A 214 -4.89 1.11 -2.66
C ALA A 214 -4.04 1.78 -1.55
N MET A 215 -3.89 3.11 -1.65
CA MET A 215 -3.23 3.93 -0.65
C MET A 215 -4.30 4.29 0.39
N ASP A 216 -4.11 3.87 1.64
CA ASP A 216 -4.92 4.32 2.77
C ASP A 216 -4.56 5.77 3.10
N VAL A 217 -5.02 6.70 2.25
CA VAL A 217 -5.11 8.11 2.62
C VAL A 217 -6.30 8.18 3.58
N GLU A 218 -6.03 8.24 4.88
CA GLU A 218 -7.07 8.38 5.90
C GLU A 218 -8.02 9.50 5.49
N SER A 219 -9.26 9.12 5.16
CA SER A 219 -10.28 10.08 4.77
C SER A 219 -10.58 10.98 5.97
N PRO A 220 -10.53 12.32 5.82
CA PRO A 220 -10.88 13.24 6.90
C PRO A 220 -12.35 13.11 7.34
N VAL A 221 -13.16 12.32 6.62
CA VAL A 221 -14.60 12.10 6.87
C VAL A 221 -14.86 11.11 8.03
N HIS A 222 -13.85 10.38 8.52
CA HIS A 222 -14.06 9.35 9.56
C HIS A 222 -13.48 9.67 10.94
N ILE A 223 -13.12 10.92 11.19
CA ILE A 223 -12.80 11.36 12.56
C ILE A 223 -14.09 11.92 13.17
N GLY A 224 -14.89 11.02 13.73
CA GLY A 224 -16.02 11.34 14.61
C GLY A 224 -15.56 11.70 16.02
#